data_AF-A0A3M7PLY3-F1
#
_entry.id   AF-A0A3M7PLY3-F1
#
_cell.length_a   1.000
_cell.length_b   1.000
_cell.length_c   1.000
_cell.angle_alpha   90.00
_cell.angle_beta   90.00
_cell.angle_gamma   90.00
#
_symmetry.space_group_name_H-M   'P 1'
#
loop_
_entity.id
_entity.type
_entity.pdbx_description
1 polymer ?
#
loop_
_entity_poly.entity_id
_entity_poly.type
_entity_poly.pdbx_seq_one_letter_code
_entity_poly.pdbx_strand_id
1 'polypeptide(L)'
;MLFYTIYFGLSIAILIMKRLYFDYLNTEANCTDITVNYTILSERCKCAYLEAKDPDRYIRMIIEIVLLIYSVLYLFKFCYELYIQKLYLFIQTLLFNPSKVIFIFSLISYLLIVPLRFTCNHIGEDYLIVISIIFKSAYILYLGRGFRVITTFVYIIHRVIKTNFFRFLIIFIVFVIGFSQTFYVIYEFGKSGFYDSPLEAVFDLITMSLRDLGSAYLSLLTSDYHVTGRIFFVLLSTIITILMFNLLVAMMTHTYNLTTELKREWLRQWAKQVLTIEQNASRKEKLKQQKKYANTLSNGEKAFIVRWKMTDAERETMKSYRSFFQTKIMENEECCTVKEI
;
A
#
# COMPACT_ATOMS: atom_id res chain seq x y z
N MET A 1 14.01 9.63 -1.72
CA MET A 1 13.29 9.62 -3.01
C MET A 1 14.14 8.97 -4.08
N LEU A 2 15.19 9.64 -4.59
CA LEU A 2 15.97 9.17 -5.74
C LEU A 2 16.61 7.78 -5.56
N PHE A 3 17.19 7.49 -4.40
CA PHE A 3 17.74 6.17 -4.09
C PHE A 3 16.67 5.05 -4.08
N TYR A 4 15.47 5.36 -3.63
CA TYR A 4 14.37 4.39 -3.59
C TYR A 4 13.78 4.16 -4.99
N THR A 5 13.65 5.20 -5.81
CA THR A 5 13.15 5.05 -7.19
C THR A 5 14.11 4.23 -8.05
N ILE A 6 15.43 4.39 -7.83
CA ILE A 6 16.45 3.52 -8.45
C ILE A 6 16.30 2.08 -7.96
N TYR A 7 16.19 1.87 -6.64
CA TYR A 7 15.99 0.54 -6.05
C TYR A 7 14.74 -0.16 -6.59
N PHE A 8 13.62 0.56 -6.69
CA PHE A 8 12.38 0.04 -7.25
C PHE A 8 12.50 -0.24 -8.76
N GLY A 9 13.12 0.67 -9.51
CA GLY A 9 13.39 0.48 -10.95
C GLY A 9 14.23 -0.76 -11.22
N LEU A 10 15.29 -0.99 -10.43
CA LEU A 10 16.11 -2.19 -10.50
C LEU A 10 15.32 -3.47 -10.16
N SER A 11 14.40 -3.41 -9.19
CA SER A 11 13.55 -4.55 -8.85
C SER A 11 12.54 -4.89 -9.96
N ILE A 12 12.03 -3.88 -10.68
CA ILE A 12 11.20 -4.10 -11.87
C ILE A 12 12.04 -4.64 -13.01
N ALA A 13 13.26 -4.14 -13.19
CA ALA A 13 14.18 -4.62 -14.22
C ALA A 13 14.46 -6.13 -14.07
N ILE A 14 14.58 -6.65 -12.85
CA ILE A 14 14.70 -8.10 -12.60
C ILE A 14 13.47 -8.87 -13.10
N LEU A 15 12.27 -8.32 -12.94
CA LEU A 15 11.03 -8.98 -13.37
C LEU A 15 10.92 -8.97 -14.92
N ILE A 16 11.31 -7.86 -15.54
CA ILE A 16 11.32 -7.69 -17.00
C ILE A 16 12.40 -8.54 -17.66
N MET A 17 13.57 -8.69 -17.02
CA MET A 17 14.61 -9.60 -17.46
C MET A 17 14.05 -11.02 -17.41
N LYS A 18 13.62 -11.51 -18.58
CA LYS A 18 12.94 -12.77 -18.78
C LYS A 18 13.65 -13.85 -17.95
N ARG A 19 12.98 -14.36 -16.90
CA ARG A 19 13.37 -15.66 -16.33
C ARG A 19 13.08 -16.62 -17.48
N LEU A 20 14.09 -16.96 -18.27
CA LEU A 20 13.99 -18.05 -19.24
C LEU A 20 13.44 -19.21 -18.44
N TYR A 21 12.21 -19.58 -18.75
CA TYR A 21 11.56 -20.71 -18.13
C TYR A 21 12.49 -21.91 -18.31
N PHE A 22 12.53 -22.77 -17.30
CA PHE A 22 13.47 -23.88 -17.18
C PHE A 22 13.54 -24.77 -18.43
N ASP A 23 12.54 -24.72 -19.31
CA ASP A 23 12.46 -25.45 -20.57
C ASP A 23 13.64 -25.21 -21.53
N TYR A 24 14.32 -24.05 -21.49
CA TYR A 24 15.50 -23.82 -22.35
C TYR A 24 16.81 -24.38 -21.76
N LEU A 25 16.81 -24.85 -20.49
CA LEU A 25 17.93 -25.58 -19.90
C LEU A 25 18.02 -27.03 -20.39
N ASN A 26 16.98 -27.54 -21.05
CA ASN A 26 16.93 -28.91 -21.58
C ASN A 26 17.93 -29.18 -22.72
N THR A 27 18.47 -28.14 -23.39
CA THR A 27 19.30 -28.33 -24.58
C THR A 27 20.81 -28.31 -24.36
N GLU A 28 21.30 -27.83 -23.21
CA GLU A 28 22.76 -27.78 -22.94
C GLU A 28 23.19 -28.48 -21.64
N ALA A 29 22.29 -28.68 -20.68
CA ALA A 29 22.54 -29.52 -19.52
C ALA A 29 21.66 -30.77 -19.65
N ASN A 30 22.27 -31.96 -19.70
CA ASN A 30 21.58 -33.26 -19.61
C ASN A 30 20.78 -33.35 -18.28
N CYS A 31 19.63 -32.67 -18.21
CA CYS A 31 18.76 -32.54 -17.04
C CYS A 31 17.51 -33.43 -17.11
N THR A 32 17.34 -34.19 -18.20
CA THR A 32 16.26 -35.17 -18.36
C THR A 32 16.77 -36.57 -18.04
N ASP A 33 16.26 -37.19 -16.98
CA ASP A 33 16.13 -38.65 -16.98
C ASP A 33 14.82 -38.97 -17.68
N ILE A 34 14.89 -39.60 -18.86
CA ILE A 34 13.70 -40.04 -19.58
C ILE A 34 13.22 -41.32 -18.90
N THR A 35 12.40 -41.19 -17.86
CA THR A 35 11.60 -42.29 -17.33
C THR A 35 10.14 -41.85 -17.21
N VAL A 36 9.38 -42.16 -18.27
CA VAL A 36 7.91 -42.33 -18.33
C VAL A 36 7.02 -41.21 -17.74
N ASN A 37 6.37 -40.45 -18.64
CA ASN A 37 5.13 -39.66 -18.47
C ASN A 37 5.00 -38.60 -17.36
N TYR A 38 6.07 -38.28 -16.64
CA TYR A 38 6.16 -37.06 -15.85
C TYR A 38 7.57 -36.49 -15.97
N THR A 39 7.71 -35.22 -16.34
CA THR A 39 9.00 -34.52 -16.31
C THR A 39 9.36 -34.22 -14.86
N ILE A 40 9.86 -35.21 -14.12
CA ILE A 40 10.52 -34.94 -12.84
C ILE A 40 11.86 -34.29 -13.20
N LEU A 41 11.93 -32.99 -12.95
CA LEU A 41 13.17 -32.23 -13.03
C LEU A 41 14.23 -32.93 -12.17
N SER A 42 15.31 -33.40 -12.78
CA SER A 42 16.42 -34.06 -12.08
C SER A 42 16.87 -33.19 -10.90
N GLU A 43 17.03 -33.78 -9.71
CA GLU A 43 17.46 -33.09 -8.48
C GLU A 43 18.75 -32.28 -8.67
N ARG A 44 19.61 -32.68 -9.61
CA ARG A 44 20.85 -31.98 -9.96
C ARG A 44 20.63 -30.59 -10.55
N CYS A 45 19.47 -30.33 -11.16
CA CYS A 45 19.19 -29.06 -11.83
C CYS A 45 18.41 -28.09 -10.93
N LYS A 46 17.92 -28.51 -9.74
CA LYS A 46 17.23 -27.62 -8.78
C LYS A 46 18.10 -26.42 -8.35
N CYS A 47 19.42 -26.58 -8.34
CA CYS A 47 20.39 -25.56 -7.95
C CYS A 47 21.05 -24.81 -9.14
N ALA A 48 20.56 -24.96 -10.38
CA ALA A 48 21.16 -24.33 -11.57
C ALA A 48 21.23 -22.79 -11.51
N TYR A 49 20.47 -22.16 -10.60
CA TYR A 49 20.52 -20.72 -10.34
C TYR A 49 21.75 -20.26 -9.55
N LEU A 50 22.57 -21.17 -9.00
CA LEU A 50 23.86 -20.83 -8.38
C LEU A 50 24.98 -20.64 -9.41
N GLU A 51 24.87 -21.26 -10.59
CA GLU A 51 25.93 -21.28 -11.60
C GLU A 51 25.48 -20.52 -12.85
N ALA A 52 25.82 -19.23 -12.91
CA ALA A 52 25.47 -18.37 -14.04
C ALA A 52 26.45 -18.59 -15.21
N LYS A 53 26.06 -19.39 -16.21
CA LYS A 53 26.83 -19.58 -17.45
C LYS A 53 26.47 -18.58 -18.56
N ASP A 54 25.21 -18.12 -18.60
CA ASP A 54 24.72 -17.17 -19.60
C ASP A 54 24.97 -15.70 -19.20
N PRO A 55 25.23 -14.79 -20.16
CA PRO A 55 25.44 -13.37 -19.89
C PRO A 55 24.23 -12.71 -19.22
N ASP A 56 23.00 -13.07 -19.61
CA ASP A 56 21.77 -12.53 -19.02
C ASP A 56 21.60 -12.94 -17.55
N ARG A 57 22.00 -14.16 -17.20
CA ARG A 57 21.96 -14.67 -15.83
C ARG A 57 23.01 -14.00 -14.96
N TYR A 58 24.19 -13.74 -15.52
CA TYR A 58 25.25 -13.02 -14.83
C TYR A 58 24.82 -11.58 -14.48
N ILE A 59 24.20 -10.86 -15.43
CA ILE A 59 23.66 -9.52 -15.19
C ILE A 59 22.57 -9.55 -14.10
N ARG A 60 21.64 -10.51 -14.18
CA ARG A 60 20.59 -10.66 -13.16
C ARG A 60 21.18 -10.89 -11.76
N MET A 61 22.17 -11.77 -11.64
CA MET A 61 22.84 -12.05 -10.37
C MET A 61 23.50 -10.80 -9.79
N ILE A 62 24.16 -9.97 -10.61
CA ILE A 62 24.72 -8.69 -10.17
C ILE A 62 23.62 -7.78 -9.62
N ILE A 63 22.50 -7.64 -10.32
CA ILE A 63 21.39 -6.78 -9.88
C ILE A 63 20.79 -7.32 -8.57
N GLU A 64 20.61 -8.64 -8.44
CA GLU A 64 20.13 -9.26 -7.21
C GLU A 64 21.05 -9.00 -6.02
N ILE A 65 22.37 -9.09 -6.20
CA ILE A 65 23.38 -8.77 -5.19
C ILE A 65 23.30 -7.29 -4.81
N VAL A 66 23.20 -6.38 -5.79
CA VAL A 66 23.05 -4.94 -5.55
C VAL A 66 21.78 -4.67 -4.73
N LEU A 67 20.66 -5.28 -5.08
CA LEU A 67 19.40 -5.14 -4.34
C LEU A 67 19.48 -5.75 -2.93
N LEU A 68 20.24 -6.84 -2.73
CA LEU A 68 20.49 -7.40 -1.41
C LEU A 68 21.28 -6.42 -0.55
N ILE A 69 22.37 -5.85 -1.08
CA ILE A 69 23.15 -4.82 -0.40
C ILE A 69 22.26 -3.62 -0.03
N TYR A 70 21.43 -3.14 -0.96
CA TYR A 70 20.47 -2.08 -0.67
C TYR A 70 19.51 -2.45 0.46
N SER A 71 18.96 -3.67 0.45
CA SER A 71 18.01 -4.11 1.48
C SER A 71 18.64 -4.12 2.88
N VAL A 72 19.88 -4.59 2.99
CA VAL A 72 20.67 -4.61 4.23
C VAL A 72 20.98 -3.19 4.70
N LEU A 73 21.44 -2.30 3.80
CA LEU A 73 21.70 -0.89 4.14
C LEU A 73 20.43 -0.16 4.62
N TYR A 74 19.29 -0.46 4.00
CA TYR A 74 17.99 0.10 4.43
C TYR A 74 17.57 -0.42 5.81
N LEU A 75 17.81 -1.70 6.11
CA LEU A 75 17.56 -2.25 7.45
C LEU A 75 18.49 -1.64 8.50
N PHE A 76 19.76 -1.39 8.18
CA PHE A 76 20.66 -0.68 9.09
C PHE A 76 20.17 0.75 9.38
N LYS A 77 19.72 1.49 8.35
CA LYS A 77 19.10 2.81 8.54
C LYS A 77 17.85 2.72 9.42
N PHE A 78 17.03 1.70 9.23
CA PHE A 78 15.85 1.45 10.04
C PHE A 78 16.18 1.15 11.51
N CYS A 79 17.18 0.31 11.77
CA CYS A 79 17.69 0.04 13.12
C CYS A 79 18.27 1.30 13.78
N TYR A 80 18.93 2.16 13.00
CA TYR A 80 19.43 3.44 13.47
C TYR A 80 18.27 4.40 13.84
N GLU A 81 17.21 4.47 13.02
CA GLU A 81 15.99 5.24 13.33
C GLU A 81 15.32 4.73 14.63
N LEU A 82 15.22 3.41 14.79
CA LEU A 82 14.72 2.75 16.01
C LEU A 82 15.51 3.17 17.26
N TYR A 83 16.84 3.19 17.16
CA TYR A 83 17.72 3.59 18.26
C TYR A 83 17.52 5.04 18.68
N ILE A 84 17.30 5.96 17.72
CA ILE A 84 17.13 7.40 18.00
C ILE A 84 15.76 7.72 18.63
N GLN A 85 14.67 7.14 18.11
CA GLN A 85 13.29 7.51 18.51
C GLN A 85 12.80 6.86 19.81
N LYS A 86 13.50 5.83 20.31
CA LYS A 86 13.04 4.89 21.36
C LYS A 86 11.85 4.03 20.88
N LEU A 87 11.85 2.76 21.28
CA LEU A 87 10.96 1.72 20.71
C LEU A 87 9.46 2.06 20.78
N TYR A 88 8.97 2.59 21.91
CA TYR A 88 7.55 2.88 22.11
C TYR A 88 7.01 3.93 21.12
N LEU A 89 7.69 5.08 21.03
CA LEU A 89 7.30 6.17 20.12
C LEU A 89 7.45 5.76 18.66
N PHE A 90 8.43 4.90 18.37
CA PHE A 90 8.64 4.35 17.04
C PHE A 90 7.48 3.46 16.59
N ILE A 91 7.05 2.49 17.40
CA ILE A 91 5.95 1.59 17.06
C ILE A 91 4.65 2.38 16.84
N GLN A 92 4.39 3.40 17.66
CA GLN A 92 3.23 4.26 17.47
C GLN A 92 3.29 5.01 16.13
N THR A 93 4.46 5.55 15.79
CA THR A 93 4.71 6.25 14.50
C THR A 93 4.61 5.31 13.30
N LEU A 94 5.02 4.05 13.47
CA LEU A 94 4.96 3.02 12.45
C LEU A 94 3.51 2.58 12.19
N LEU A 95 2.70 2.39 13.23
CA LEU A 95 1.28 2.02 13.11
C LEU A 95 0.47 3.11 12.39
N PHE A 96 0.81 4.38 12.61
CA PHE A 96 0.19 5.49 11.90
C PHE A 96 0.55 5.57 10.39
N ASN A 97 1.56 4.84 9.95
CA ASN A 97 2.09 4.87 8.59
C ASN A 97 2.13 3.46 8.00
N PRO A 98 0.98 2.90 7.56
CA PRO A 98 0.88 1.51 7.12
C PRO A 98 1.81 1.18 5.95
N SER A 99 2.01 2.12 5.03
CA SER A 99 2.92 1.94 3.89
C SER A 99 4.38 1.70 4.30
N LYS A 100 4.85 2.24 5.45
CA LYS A 100 6.20 1.92 5.96
C LYS A 100 6.28 0.47 6.46
N VAL A 101 5.22 -0.03 7.10
CA VAL A 101 5.13 -1.42 7.57
C VAL A 101 5.24 -2.40 6.40
N ILE A 102 4.45 -2.15 5.35
CA ILE A 102 4.44 -2.95 4.13
C ILE A 102 5.83 -2.97 3.49
N PHE A 103 6.54 -1.85 3.50
CA PHE A 103 7.92 -1.79 3.00
C PHE A 103 8.90 -2.61 3.83
N ILE A 104 8.80 -2.60 5.17
CA ILE A 104 9.65 -3.45 6.03
C ILE A 104 9.41 -4.92 5.72
N PHE A 105 8.14 -5.32 5.56
CA PHE A 105 7.81 -6.68 5.17
C PHE A 105 8.45 -7.03 3.82
N SER A 106 8.41 -6.11 2.85
CA SER A 106 9.07 -6.31 1.55
C SER A 106 10.58 -6.53 1.64
N LEU A 107 11.25 -5.87 2.59
CA LEU A 107 12.69 -6.03 2.84
C LEU A 107 12.99 -7.40 3.48
N ILE A 108 12.17 -7.82 4.44
CA ILE A 108 12.31 -9.13 5.09
C ILE A 108 12.05 -10.25 4.07
N SER A 109 10.99 -10.16 3.26
CA SER A 109 10.73 -11.12 2.19
C SER A 109 11.89 -11.20 1.19
N TYR A 110 12.55 -10.07 0.89
CA TYR A 110 13.70 -10.05 -0.01
C TYR A 110 14.95 -10.70 0.61
N LEU A 111 15.17 -10.54 1.91
CA LEU A 111 16.23 -11.27 2.62
C LEU A 111 15.98 -12.78 2.67
N LEU A 112 14.72 -13.20 2.77
CA LEU A 112 14.31 -14.61 2.81
C LEU A 112 14.59 -15.35 1.48
N ILE A 113 14.84 -14.63 0.38
CA ILE A 113 15.28 -15.23 -0.88
C ILE A 113 16.64 -15.92 -0.72
N VAL A 114 17.56 -15.36 0.07
CA VAL A 114 18.91 -15.91 0.28
C VAL A 114 18.89 -17.34 0.85
N PRO A 115 18.23 -17.63 1.98
CA PRO A 115 18.13 -19.00 2.49
C PRO A 115 17.34 -19.92 1.54
N LEU A 116 16.33 -19.42 0.83
CA LEU A 116 15.61 -20.23 -0.17
C LEU A 116 16.47 -20.64 -1.37
N ARG A 117 17.44 -19.79 -1.72
CA ARG A 117 18.41 -20.08 -2.77
C ARG A 117 19.40 -21.16 -2.34
N PHE A 118 19.80 -21.19 -1.06
CA PHE A 118 20.62 -22.27 -0.50
C PHE A 118 19.88 -23.60 -0.41
N THR A 119 18.56 -23.58 -0.22
CA THR A 119 17.72 -24.80 -0.23
C THR A 119 17.24 -25.21 -1.62
N CYS A 120 17.67 -24.49 -2.67
CA CYS A 120 17.36 -24.75 -4.08
C CYS A 120 15.85 -24.84 -4.39
N ASN A 121 15.03 -24.07 -3.69
CA ASN A 121 13.58 -23.98 -3.92
C ASN A 121 13.23 -22.79 -4.84
N HIS A 122 13.24 -23.04 -6.15
CA HIS A 122 13.00 -22.04 -7.19
C HIS A 122 11.56 -21.50 -7.23
N ILE A 123 10.58 -22.32 -6.83
CA ILE A 123 9.15 -21.95 -6.82
C ILE A 123 8.90 -20.91 -5.72
N GLY A 124 9.40 -21.18 -4.51
CA GLY A 124 9.24 -20.24 -3.39
C GLY A 124 9.96 -18.91 -3.61
N GLU A 125 11.10 -18.93 -4.29
CA GLU A 125 11.85 -17.72 -4.65
C GLU A 125 11.01 -16.78 -5.54
N ASP A 126 10.36 -17.31 -6.58
CA ASP A 126 9.53 -16.51 -7.48
C ASP A 126 8.37 -15.83 -6.75
N TYR A 127 7.65 -16.58 -5.91
CA TYR A 127 6.56 -16.02 -5.13
C TYR A 127 7.05 -14.89 -4.21
N LEU A 128 8.17 -15.07 -3.52
CA LEU A 128 8.73 -14.04 -2.65
C LEU A 128 9.22 -12.80 -3.41
N ILE A 129 9.81 -12.97 -4.60
CA ILE A 129 10.22 -11.84 -5.46
C ILE A 129 8.99 -11.02 -5.87
N VAL A 130 7.94 -11.68 -6.37
CA VAL A 130 6.71 -11.02 -6.80
C VAL A 130 6.03 -10.28 -5.63
N ILE A 131 5.86 -10.96 -4.50
CA ILE A 131 5.28 -10.36 -3.29
C ILE A 131 6.11 -9.16 -2.80
N SER A 132 7.43 -9.28 -2.79
CA SER A 132 8.33 -8.19 -2.40
C SER A 132 8.16 -6.96 -3.30
N ILE A 133 8.03 -7.15 -4.62
CA ILE A 133 7.86 -6.05 -5.57
C ILE A 133 6.50 -5.35 -5.39
N ILE A 134 5.41 -6.10 -5.19
CA ILE A 134 4.07 -5.55 -4.92
C ILE A 134 4.07 -4.71 -3.63
N PHE A 135 4.73 -5.20 -2.59
CA PHE A 135 4.84 -4.43 -1.34
C PHE A 135 5.78 -3.23 -1.46
N LYS A 136 6.84 -3.33 -2.27
CA LYS A 136 7.66 -2.16 -2.62
C LYS A 136 6.81 -1.13 -3.35
N SER A 137 6.03 -1.47 -4.37
CA SER A 137 5.25 -0.48 -5.12
C SER A 137 4.29 0.33 -4.23
N ALA A 138 3.73 -0.27 -3.19
CA ALA A 138 2.90 0.44 -2.21
C ALA A 138 3.65 1.54 -1.44
N TYR A 139 4.98 1.46 -1.30
CA TYR A 139 5.80 2.48 -0.64
C TYR A 139 5.98 3.76 -1.47
N ILE A 140 5.77 3.72 -2.79
CA ILE A 140 5.73 4.95 -3.62
C ILE A 140 4.65 5.90 -3.10
N LEU A 141 3.51 5.36 -2.65
CA LEU A 141 2.43 6.17 -2.06
C LEU A 141 2.89 6.87 -0.77
N TYR A 142 3.77 6.25 0.01
CA TYR A 142 4.37 6.89 1.19
C TYR A 142 5.25 8.07 0.81
N LEU A 143 6.15 7.89 -0.17
CA LEU A 143 7.02 8.95 -0.65
C LEU A 143 6.24 10.08 -1.33
N GLY A 144 5.14 9.72 -1.99
CA GLY A 144 4.23 10.65 -2.65
C GLY A 144 3.52 11.59 -1.67
N ARG A 145 3.56 11.35 -0.35
CA ARG A 145 2.90 12.20 0.65
C ARG A 145 3.41 13.64 0.72
N GLY A 146 4.59 13.90 0.17
CA GLY A 146 5.11 15.27 0.01
C GLY A 146 4.35 16.09 -1.04
N PHE A 147 3.69 15.43 -1.99
CA PHE A 147 2.97 16.09 -3.08
C PHE A 147 1.48 16.23 -2.76
N ARG A 148 0.94 17.42 -3.04
CA ARG A 148 -0.47 17.73 -2.77
C ARG A 148 -1.43 16.80 -3.49
N VAL A 149 -1.17 16.51 -4.76
CA VAL A 149 -2.02 15.65 -5.59
C VAL A 149 -2.11 14.23 -5.03
N ILE A 150 -0.96 13.61 -4.73
CA ILE A 150 -0.91 12.21 -4.27
C ILE A 150 -1.51 12.07 -2.87
N THR A 151 -1.22 12.98 -1.95
CA THR A 151 -1.77 12.95 -0.59
C THR A 151 -3.28 13.10 -0.58
N THR A 152 -3.82 14.00 -1.41
CA THR A 152 -5.27 14.16 -1.58
C THR A 152 -5.90 12.89 -2.13
N PHE A 153 -5.30 12.28 -3.15
CA PHE A 153 -5.75 11.01 -3.72
C PHE A 153 -5.77 9.87 -2.68
N VAL A 154 -4.66 9.66 -1.97
CA VAL A 154 -4.53 8.63 -0.93
C VAL A 154 -5.55 8.85 0.19
N TYR A 155 -5.77 10.10 0.60
CA TYR A 155 -6.76 10.44 1.62
C TYR A 155 -8.20 10.11 1.17
N ILE A 156 -8.56 10.44 -0.08
CA ILE A 156 -9.88 10.10 -0.65
C ILE A 156 -10.07 8.58 -0.60
N ILE A 157 -9.09 7.80 -1.06
CA ILE A 157 -9.15 6.32 -1.02
C ILE A 157 -9.36 5.81 0.40
N HIS A 158 -8.56 6.28 1.37
CA HIS A 158 -8.70 5.83 2.77
C HIS A 158 -10.08 6.16 3.35
N ARG A 159 -10.64 7.32 2.99
CA ARG A 159 -11.97 7.72 3.47
C ARG A 159 -13.07 6.86 2.83
N VAL A 160 -12.98 6.57 1.53
CA VAL A 160 -13.93 5.67 0.85
C VAL A 160 -13.87 4.27 1.46
N ILE A 161 -12.66 3.73 1.67
CA ILE A 161 -12.47 2.40 2.26
C ILE A 161 -13.07 2.34 3.67
N LYS A 162 -12.78 3.34 4.53
CA LYS A 162 -13.24 3.34 5.92
C LYS A 162 -14.76 3.51 6.05
N THR A 163 -15.36 4.36 5.23
CA THR A 163 -16.76 4.76 5.41
C THR A 163 -17.73 3.71 4.86
N ASN A 164 -17.44 3.15 3.68
CA ASN A 164 -18.44 2.40 2.92
C ASN A 164 -17.97 0.99 2.53
N PHE A 165 -16.70 0.83 2.14
CA PHE A 165 -16.22 -0.41 1.51
C PHE A 165 -16.44 -1.67 2.36
N PHE A 166 -16.09 -1.68 3.64
CA PHE A 166 -16.19 -2.90 4.47
C PHE A 166 -17.62 -3.41 4.63
N ARG A 167 -18.60 -2.51 4.76
CA ARG A 167 -20.01 -2.91 4.88
C ARG A 167 -20.51 -3.56 3.59
N PHE A 168 -20.15 -2.98 2.45
CA PHE A 168 -20.50 -3.53 1.14
C PHE A 168 -19.73 -4.83 0.82
N LEU A 169 -18.46 -4.92 1.22
CA LEU A 169 -17.65 -6.12 1.05
C LEU A 169 -18.25 -7.31 1.83
N ILE A 170 -18.71 -7.08 3.06
CA ILE A 170 -19.37 -8.13 3.86
C ILE A 170 -20.64 -8.63 3.15
N ILE A 171 -21.49 -7.72 2.68
CA ILE A 171 -22.72 -8.09 1.96
C ILE A 171 -22.37 -8.87 0.66
N PHE A 172 -21.38 -8.39 -0.08
CA PHE A 172 -20.90 -9.06 -1.30
C PHE A 172 -20.41 -10.48 -1.03
N ILE A 173 -19.55 -10.69 -0.02
CA ILE A 173 -19.03 -12.02 0.33
C ILE A 173 -20.16 -12.98 0.72
N VAL A 174 -21.15 -12.51 1.50
CA VAL A 174 -22.30 -13.34 1.90
C VAL A 174 -23.10 -13.81 0.67
N PHE A 175 -23.38 -12.91 -0.28
CA PHE A 175 -24.08 -13.29 -1.51
C PHE A 175 -23.25 -14.24 -2.38
N VAL A 176 -21.97 -13.94 -2.58
CA VAL A 176 -21.06 -14.79 -3.36
C VAL A 176 -20.99 -16.21 -2.80
N ILE A 177 -20.86 -16.36 -1.48
CA ILE A 177 -20.86 -17.69 -0.84
C ILE A 177 -22.20 -18.38 -1.11
N GLY A 178 -23.34 -17.71 -0.93
CA GLY A 178 -24.66 -18.29 -1.20
C GLY A 178 -24.82 -18.80 -2.63
N PHE A 179 -24.47 -17.97 -3.62
CA PHE A 179 -24.58 -18.35 -5.04
C PHE A 179 -23.53 -19.38 -5.46
N SER A 180 -22.32 -19.35 -4.90
CA SER A 180 -21.27 -20.34 -5.21
C SER A 180 -21.73 -21.77 -4.95
N GLN A 181 -22.50 -22.00 -3.88
CA GLN A 181 -23.02 -23.33 -3.56
C GLN A 181 -24.10 -23.77 -4.55
N THR A 182 -24.95 -22.85 -4.99
CA THR A 182 -25.94 -23.14 -6.04
C THR A 182 -25.26 -23.51 -7.36
N PHE A 183 -24.21 -22.79 -7.76
CA PHE A 183 -23.45 -23.13 -8.96
C PHE A 183 -22.69 -24.44 -8.82
N TYR A 184 -22.05 -24.69 -7.68
CA TYR A 184 -21.37 -25.96 -7.39
C TYR A 184 -22.31 -27.16 -7.62
N VAL A 185 -23.53 -27.12 -7.06
CA VAL A 185 -24.56 -28.14 -7.26
C VAL A 185 -24.95 -28.26 -8.74
N ILE A 186 -25.19 -27.15 -9.44
CA ILE A 186 -25.57 -27.19 -10.86
C ILE A 186 -24.48 -27.87 -11.73
N TYR A 187 -23.21 -27.62 -11.44
CA TYR A 187 -22.09 -28.18 -12.20
C TYR A 187 -21.72 -29.62 -11.81
N GLU A 188 -21.91 -30.00 -10.55
CA GLU A 188 -21.71 -31.37 -10.05
C GLU A 188 -22.79 -32.31 -10.61
N PHE A 189 -24.06 -31.92 -10.53
CA PHE A 189 -25.18 -32.73 -11.04
C PHE A 189 -25.35 -32.65 -12.57
N GLY A 190 -24.75 -31.64 -13.23
CA GLY A 190 -24.81 -31.42 -14.67
C GLY A 190 -23.76 -32.16 -15.51
N LYS A 191 -23.07 -33.17 -14.94
CA LYS A 191 -22.02 -34.00 -15.57
C LYS A 191 -20.80 -33.25 -16.12
N SER A 192 -20.60 -32.00 -15.72
CA SER A 192 -19.49 -31.17 -16.20
C SER A 192 -18.20 -31.30 -15.38
N GLY A 193 -18.22 -31.95 -14.20
CA GLY A 193 -17.01 -32.24 -13.40
C GLY A 193 -16.09 -31.03 -13.21
N PHE A 194 -16.65 -29.82 -13.14
CA PHE A 194 -15.89 -28.57 -13.28
C PHE A 194 -15.29 -28.10 -11.96
N TYR A 195 -15.80 -28.58 -10.83
CA TYR A 195 -15.33 -28.22 -9.49
C TYR A 195 -15.11 -29.49 -8.67
N ASP A 196 -13.89 -29.67 -8.16
CA ASP A 196 -13.55 -30.78 -7.26
C ASP A 196 -13.87 -30.43 -5.80
N SER A 197 -14.04 -29.14 -5.47
CA SER A 197 -14.37 -28.69 -4.12
C SER A 197 -15.29 -27.46 -4.07
N PRO A 198 -16.13 -27.32 -3.03
CA PRO A 198 -17.02 -26.17 -2.87
C PRO A 198 -16.28 -24.84 -2.64
N LEU A 199 -15.02 -24.88 -2.19
CA LEU A 199 -14.18 -23.68 -2.05
C LEU A 199 -13.65 -23.18 -3.38
N GLU A 200 -13.34 -24.08 -4.31
CA GLU A 200 -12.91 -23.72 -5.66
C GLU A 200 -14.02 -22.98 -6.41
N ALA A 201 -15.27 -23.41 -6.24
CA ALA A 201 -16.44 -22.71 -6.79
C ALA A 201 -16.60 -21.28 -6.24
N VAL A 202 -16.22 -21.03 -4.98
CA VAL A 202 -16.22 -19.66 -4.41
C VAL A 202 -15.17 -18.79 -5.11
N PHE A 203 -13.93 -19.29 -5.23
CA PHE A 203 -12.85 -18.54 -5.85
C PHE A 203 -13.10 -18.28 -7.34
N ASP A 204 -13.66 -19.25 -8.06
CA ASP A 204 -13.96 -19.09 -9.48
C ASP A 204 -15.13 -18.11 -9.69
N LEU A 205 -16.17 -18.15 -8.85
CA LEU A 205 -17.26 -17.19 -8.92
C LEU A 205 -16.81 -15.76 -8.59
N ILE A 206 -15.90 -15.58 -7.63
CA ILE A 206 -15.27 -14.27 -7.37
C ILE A 206 -14.48 -13.80 -8.60
N THR A 207 -13.66 -14.69 -9.17
CA THR A 207 -12.83 -14.36 -10.34
C THR A 207 -13.68 -14.01 -11.56
N MET A 208 -14.73 -14.78 -11.80
CA MET A 208 -15.74 -14.55 -12.83
C MET A 208 -16.45 -13.21 -12.64
N SER A 209 -16.84 -12.86 -11.42
CA SER A 209 -17.53 -11.59 -11.13
C SER A 209 -16.69 -10.34 -11.38
N LEU A 210 -15.36 -10.47 -11.31
CA LEU A 210 -14.40 -9.37 -11.48
C LEU A 210 -13.84 -9.28 -12.90
N ARG A 211 -13.92 -10.37 -13.68
CA ARG A 211 -13.31 -10.48 -15.01
C ARG A 211 -14.38 -10.39 -16.10
N ASP A 212 -14.84 -11.53 -16.58
CA ASP A 212 -15.75 -11.64 -17.72
C ASP A 212 -16.82 -12.68 -17.39
N LEU A 213 -18.07 -12.22 -17.48
CA LEU A 213 -19.26 -13.02 -17.25
C LEU A 213 -19.59 -13.91 -18.45
N GLY A 214 -19.09 -13.58 -19.65
CA GLY A 214 -19.40 -14.29 -20.89
C GLY A 214 -18.87 -15.73 -20.93
N SER A 215 -17.63 -15.97 -20.49
CA SER A 215 -17.04 -17.31 -20.52
C SER A 215 -17.76 -18.31 -19.62
N ALA A 216 -18.25 -17.84 -18.47
CA ALA A 216 -18.99 -18.68 -17.54
C ALA A 216 -20.44 -18.91 -17.93
N TYR A 217 -21.03 -17.97 -18.68
CA TYR A 217 -22.33 -18.21 -19.31
C TYR A 217 -22.24 -19.36 -20.33
N LEU A 218 -21.17 -19.40 -21.12
CA LEU A 218 -20.94 -20.46 -22.11
C LEU A 218 -20.71 -21.84 -21.47
N SER A 219 -19.96 -21.93 -20.36
CA SER A 219 -19.81 -23.19 -19.63
C SER A 219 -21.14 -23.69 -19.08
N LEU A 220 -22.00 -22.77 -18.63
CA LEU A 220 -23.33 -23.10 -18.14
C LEU A 220 -24.30 -23.56 -19.25
N LEU A 221 -24.03 -23.22 -20.51
CA LEU A 221 -24.72 -23.78 -21.68
C LEU A 221 -24.30 -25.22 -22.02
N THR A 222 -23.37 -25.83 -21.28
CA THR A 222 -22.95 -27.23 -21.47
C THR A 222 -23.41 -28.20 -20.38
N SER A 223 -24.00 -27.72 -19.28
CA SER A 223 -24.53 -28.52 -18.17
C SER A 223 -26.04 -28.83 -18.26
N ASP A 224 -26.46 -30.07 -18.02
CA ASP A 224 -27.86 -30.55 -18.16
C ASP A 224 -28.96 -29.61 -17.55
N TYR A 225 -28.63 -28.85 -16.49
CA TYR A 225 -29.52 -27.87 -15.84
C TYR A 225 -29.41 -26.43 -16.40
N HIS A 226 -29.25 -26.28 -17.73
CA HIS A 226 -29.03 -24.98 -18.37
C HIS A 226 -30.09 -23.91 -18.03
N VAL A 227 -31.36 -24.28 -17.92
CA VAL A 227 -32.45 -23.33 -17.68
C VAL A 227 -32.35 -22.74 -16.27
N THR A 228 -32.18 -23.61 -15.26
CA THR A 228 -32.00 -23.21 -13.87
C THR A 228 -30.75 -22.36 -13.70
N GLY A 229 -29.64 -22.78 -14.31
CA GLY A 229 -28.39 -22.03 -14.26
C GLY A 229 -28.48 -20.63 -14.90
N ARG A 230 -29.22 -20.48 -16.01
CA ARG A 230 -29.44 -19.16 -16.65
C ARG A 230 -30.17 -18.19 -15.72
N ILE A 231 -31.18 -18.67 -15.00
CA ILE A 231 -31.96 -17.84 -14.06
C ILE A 231 -31.07 -17.35 -12.92
N PHE A 232 -30.33 -18.25 -12.27
CA PHE A 232 -29.41 -17.90 -11.19
C PHE A 232 -28.27 -16.99 -11.66
N PHE A 233 -27.79 -17.20 -12.89
CA PHE A 233 -26.74 -16.37 -13.48
C PHE A 233 -27.20 -14.92 -13.74
N VAL A 234 -28.40 -14.73 -14.30
CA VAL A 234 -28.97 -13.39 -14.52
C VAL A 234 -29.23 -12.69 -13.18
N LEU A 235 -29.74 -13.44 -12.20
CA LEU A 235 -30.02 -12.93 -10.86
C LEU A 235 -28.73 -12.49 -10.16
N LEU A 236 -27.68 -13.32 -10.19
CA LEU A 236 -26.35 -12.98 -9.67
C LEU A 236 -25.78 -11.73 -10.36
N SER A 237 -25.81 -11.70 -11.69
CA SER A 237 -25.27 -10.58 -12.48
C SER A 237 -25.97 -9.27 -12.13
N THR A 238 -27.29 -9.32 -11.91
CA THR A 238 -28.09 -8.15 -11.51
C THR A 238 -27.73 -7.69 -10.10
N ILE A 239 -27.66 -8.62 -9.13
CA ILE A 239 -27.32 -8.31 -7.73
C ILE A 239 -25.91 -7.70 -7.64
N ILE A 240 -24.93 -8.29 -8.31
CA ILE A 240 -23.54 -7.79 -8.31
C ILE A 240 -23.48 -6.39 -8.92
N THR A 241 -24.17 -6.15 -10.03
CA THR A 241 -24.20 -4.83 -10.68
C THR A 241 -24.80 -3.77 -9.75
N ILE A 242 -25.91 -4.08 -9.07
CA ILE A 242 -26.53 -3.18 -8.09
C ILE A 242 -25.57 -2.91 -6.92
N LEU A 243 -24.92 -3.93 -6.37
CA LEU A 243 -23.95 -3.80 -5.27
C LEU A 243 -22.75 -2.92 -5.65
N MET A 244 -22.20 -3.10 -6.85
CA MET A 244 -21.09 -2.29 -7.36
C MET A 244 -21.51 -0.83 -7.58
N PHE A 245 -22.71 -0.60 -8.13
CA PHE A 245 -23.24 0.74 -8.35
C PHE A 245 -23.51 1.48 -7.03
N ASN A 246 -24.02 0.77 -6.00
CA ASN A 246 -24.23 1.33 -4.67
C ASN A 246 -22.93 1.81 -4.01
N LEU A 247 -21.81 1.13 -4.28
CA LEU A 247 -20.47 1.54 -3.84
C LEU A 247 -19.98 2.80 -4.58
N LEU A 248 -20.25 2.88 -5.89
CA LEU A 248 -19.85 4.01 -6.74
C LEU A 248 -20.61 5.30 -6.39
N VAL A 249 -21.93 5.22 -6.18
CA VAL A 249 -22.78 6.36 -5.82
C VAL A 249 -22.41 6.94 -4.46
N ALA A 250 -22.12 6.07 -3.48
CA ALA A 250 -21.68 6.50 -2.15
C ALA A 250 -20.33 7.24 -2.18
N MET A 251 -19.46 6.95 -3.16
CA MET A 251 -18.17 7.63 -3.36
C MET A 251 -18.35 9.01 -4.03
N MET A 252 -19.19 9.10 -5.07
CA MET A 252 -19.45 10.30 -5.86
C MET A 252 -20.21 11.39 -5.07
N THR A 253 -21.22 11.02 -4.29
CA THR A 253 -22.01 12.00 -3.50
C THR A 253 -21.20 12.65 -2.37
N HIS A 254 -20.25 11.91 -1.81
CA HIS A 254 -19.43 12.37 -0.70
C HIS A 254 -18.20 13.20 -1.17
N THR A 255 -17.77 13.07 -2.43
CA THR A 255 -16.63 13.81 -3.00
C THR A 255 -16.90 15.31 -3.20
N TYR A 256 -18.17 15.72 -3.35
CA TYR A 256 -18.56 17.13 -3.50
C TYR A 256 -18.29 17.97 -2.23
N ASN A 257 -18.57 17.41 -1.05
CA ASN A 257 -18.41 18.10 0.25
C ASN A 257 -16.95 18.16 0.75
N LEU A 258 -16.03 17.48 0.06
CA LEU A 258 -14.66 17.20 0.51
C LEU A 258 -13.66 18.31 0.14
N THR A 259 -13.94 19.15 -0.85
CA THR A 259 -12.94 20.03 -1.50
C THR A 259 -12.27 21.05 -0.54
N THR A 260 -12.98 21.52 0.48
CA THR A 260 -12.45 22.43 1.51
C THR A 260 -11.68 21.68 2.61
N GLU A 261 -12.18 20.52 3.03
CA GLU A 261 -11.52 19.63 3.99
C GLU A 261 -10.19 19.08 3.44
N LEU A 262 -10.13 18.78 2.14
CA LEU A 262 -8.96 18.26 1.45
C LEU A 262 -7.73 19.17 1.55
N LYS A 263 -7.92 20.50 1.48
CA LYS A 263 -6.80 21.46 1.60
C LYS A 263 -6.18 21.43 3.00
N ARG A 264 -7.03 21.35 4.04
CA ARG A 264 -6.59 21.30 5.44
C ARG A 264 -5.95 19.95 5.77
N GLU A 265 -6.51 18.86 5.26
CA GLU A 265 -5.95 17.51 5.46
C GLU A 265 -4.61 17.33 4.78
N TRP A 266 -4.41 17.89 3.58
CA TRP A 266 -3.08 17.88 2.98
C TRP A 266 -2.04 18.57 3.88
N LEU A 267 -2.34 19.76 4.39
CA LEU A 267 -1.42 20.49 5.26
C LEU A 267 -1.12 19.71 6.54
N ARG A 268 -2.14 19.05 7.12
CA ARG A 268 -1.98 18.17 8.29
C ARG A 268 -1.05 16.98 8.00
N GLN A 269 -1.23 16.30 6.86
CA GLN A 269 -0.38 15.18 6.45
C GLN A 269 1.06 15.64 6.17
N TRP A 270 1.22 16.81 5.53
CA TRP A 270 2.51 17.42 5.30
C TRP A 270 3.22 17.75 6.62
N ALA A 271 2.54 18.41 7.56
CA ALA A 271 3.07 18.71 8.89
C ALA A 271 3.48 17.43 9.63
N LYS A 272 2.65 16.38 9.59
CA LYS A 272 2.97 15.08 10.18
C LYS A 272 4.22 14.44 9.55
N GLN A 273 4.37 14.55 8.24
CA GLN A 273 5.55 14.05 7.53
C GLN A 273 6.81 14.83 7.92
N VAL A 274 6.72 16.16 8.02
CA VAL A 274 7.82 17.01 8.48
C VAL A 274 8.22 16.65 9.91
N LEU A 275 7.26 16.51 10.82
CA LEU A 275 7.52 16.08 12.20
C LEU A 275 8.17 14.69 12.27
N THR A 276 7.76 13.76 11.42
CA THR A 276 8.38 12.42 11.35
C THR A 276 9.85 12.52 10.90
N ILE A 277 10.13 13.34 9.88
CA ILE A 277 11.50 13.57 9.39
C ILE A 277 12.34 14.27 10.46
N GLU A 278 11.79 15.26 11.13
CA GLU A 278 12.44 15.94 12.23
C GLU A 278 12.77 14.96 13.35
N GLN A 279 11.81 14.12 13.78
CA GLN A 279 12.05 13.13 14.82
C GLN A 279 13.15 12.13 14.46
N ASN A 280 13.25 11.72 13.18
CA ASN A 280 14.30 10.84 12.67
C ASN A 280 15.70 11.47 12.65
N ALA A 281 15.81 12.81 12.72
CA ALA A 281 17.10 13.49 12.71
C ALA A 281 17.83 13.40 14.07
N SER A 282 19.16 13.34 14.02
CA SER A 282 19.99 13.31 15.22
C SER A 282 19.90 14.62 16.02
N ARG A 283 20.09 14.57 17.33
CA ARG A 283 20.07 15.76 18.21
C ARG A 283 21.06 16.83 17.75
N LYS A 284 22.23 16.43 17.24
CA LYS A 284 23.26 17.35 16.70
C LYS A 284 22.74 18.10 15.46
N GLU A 285 22.05 17.39 14.57
CA GLU A 285 21.49 17.97 13.33
C GLU A 285 20.33 18.92 13.64
N LYS A 286 19.45 18.53 14.57
CA LYS A 286 18.35 19.38 15.07
C LYS A 286 18.88 20.71 15.60
N LEU A 287 19.88 20.67 16.47
CA LEU A 287 20.49 21.86 17.05
C LEU A 287 21.21 22.71 15.99
N LYS A 288 21.84 22.10 14.99
CA LYS A 288 22.42 22.83 13.83
C LYS A 288 21.35 23.58 13.04
N GLN A 289 20.22 22.94 12.75
CA GLN A 289 19.11 23.58 12.04
C GLN A 289 18.47 24.69 12.90
N GLN A 290 18.21 24.43 14.19
CA GLN A 290 17.67 25.43 15.11
C GLN A 290 18.55 26.70 15.17
N LYS A 291 19.88 26.52 15.26
CA LYS A 291 20.83 27.64 15.24
C LYS A 291 20.85 28.39 13.91
N LYS A 292 20.59 27.72 12.79
CA LYS A 292 20.55 28.33 11.45
C LYS A 292 19.34 29.26 11.27
N TYR A 293 18.20 28.90 11.85
CA TYR A 293 16.96 29.67 11.74
C TYR A 293 16.71 30.63 12.92
N ALA A 294 17.56 30.60 13.95
CA ALA A 294 17.50 31.54 15.06
C ALA A 294 18.14 32.88 14.66
N ASN A 295 17.41 33.97 14.89
CA ASN A 295 17.92 35.33 14.71
C ASN A 295 18.41 35.87 16.05
N THR A 296 19.43 36.72 16.02
CA THR A 296 19.89 37.45 17.20
C THR A 296 19.00 38.67 17.42
N LEU A 297 18.45 38.82 18.62
CA LEU A 297 17.73 40.01 19.05
C LEU A 297 18.70 41.15 19.34
N SER A 298 18.19 42.38 19.46
CA SER A 298 18.93 43.56 19.91
C SER A 298 19.66 43.35 21.24
N ASN A 299 19.12 42.48 22.09
CA ASN A 299 19.66 42.16 23.42
C ASN A 299 20.76 41.09 23.37
N GLY A 300 21.17 40.62 22.18
CA GLY A 300 22.18 39.58 21.99
C GLY A 300 21.67 38.14 22.12
N GLU A 301 20.45 37.93 22.63
CA GLU A 301 19.83 36.61 22.73
C GLU A 301 19.38 36.08 21.36
N LYS A 302 19.46 34.76 21.17
CA LYS A 302 18.99 34.10 19.94
C LYS A 302 17.56 33.62 20.13
N ALA A 303 16.64 34.10 19.29
CA ALA A 303 15.26 33.63 19.27
C ALA A 303 14.78 33.29 17.86
N PHE A 304 13.79 32.40 17.78
CA PHE A 304 13.10 32.08 16.53
C PHE A 304 11.94 33.06 16.35
N ILE A 305 12.04 33.93 15.33
CA ILE A 305 11.03 34.95 15.04
C ILE A 305 10.18 34.48 13.87
N VAL A 306 8.89 34.25 14.11
CA VAL A 306 7.92 33.96 13.06
C VAL A 306 7.20 35.24 12.68
N ARG A 307 7.39 35.72 11.45
CA ARG A 307 6.57 36.81 10.90
C ARG A 307 5.26 36.21 10.37
N TRP A 308 4.20 36.33 11.16
CA TRP A 308 2.86 35.97 10.72
C TRP A 308 2.36 36.99 9.69
N LYS A 309 2.24 36.55 8.43
CA LYS A 309 1.65 37.34 7.36
C LYS A 309 0.15 37.03 7.33
N MET A 310 -0.62 37.82 8.07
CA MET A 310 -2.08 37.69 8.10
C MET A 310 -2.70 38.23 6.81
N THR A 311 -3.78 37.60 6.37
CA THR A 311 -4.66 38.15 5.33
C THR A 311 -5.37 39.40 5.88
N ASP A 312 -5.69 40.40 5.05
CA ASP A 312 -6.29 41.66 5.54
C ASP A 312 -7.61 41.43 6.30
N ALA A 313 -8.43 40.48 5.85
CA ALA A 313 -9.65 40.06 6.55
C ALA A 313 -9.40 39.44 7.94
N GLU A 314 -8.32 38.66 8.10
CA GLU A 314 -7.94 38.09 9.41
C GLU A 314 -7.39 39.18 10.34
N ARG A 315 -6.70 40.19 9.78
CA ARG A 315 -6.18 41.33 10.53
C ARG A 315 -7.32 42.19 11.08
N GLU A 316 -8.38 42.40 10.32
CA GLU A 316 -9.57 43.14 10.76
C GLU A 316 -10.34 42.40 11.86
N THR A 317 -10.52 41.08 11.73
CA THR A 317 -11.18 40.28 12.79
C THR A 317 -10.35 40.23 14.07
N MET A 318 -9.02 40.12 14.00
CA MET A 318 -8.19 40.23 15.21
C MET A 318 -8.25 41.62 15.84
N LYS A 319 -8.32 42.70 15.05
CA LYS A 319 -8.50 44.06 15.58
C LYS A 319 -9.83 44.18 16.32
N SER A 320 -10.92 43.65 15.77
CA SER A 320 -12.24 43.70 16.42
C SER A 320 -12.29 42.88 17.71
N TYR A 321 -11.65 41.70 17.75
CA TYR A 321 -11.47 40.96 19.00
C TYR A 321 -10.65 41.75 20.03
N ARG A 322 -9.56 42.38 19.61
CA ARG A 322 -8.68 43.14 20.52
C ARG A 322 -9.40 44.35 21.12
N SER A 323 -10.18 45.08 20.31
CA SER A 323 -11.01 46.18 20.82
C SER A 323 -12.09 45.67 21.77
N PHE A 324 -12.75 44.54 21.46
CA PHE A 324 -13.74 43.93 22.35
C PHE A 324 -13.15 43.54 23.71
N PHE A 325 -11.96 42.92 23.72
CA PHE A 325 -11.27 42.59 24.98
C PHE A 325 -10.83 43.84 25.75
N GLN A 326 -10.37 44.90 25.08
CA GLN A 326 -10.03 46.16 25.75
C GLN A 326 -11.25 46.81 26.40
N THR A 327 -12.40 46.86 25.69
CA THR A 327 -13.65 47.38 26.27
C THR A 327 -14.05 46.58 27.51
N LYS A 328 -13.96 45.25 27.44
CA LYS A 328 -14.33 44.37 28.56
C LYS A 328 -13.38 44.47 29.77
N ILE A 329 -12.11 44.82 29.53
CA ILE A 329 -11.15 45.09 30.60
C ILE A 329 -11.47 46.43 31.27
N MET A 330 -11.78 47.47 30.49
CA MET A 330 -12.17 48.78 31.05
C MET A 330 -13.49 48.69 31.82
N GLU A 331 -14.49 47.95 31.34
CA GLU A 331 -15.74 47.71 32.07
C GLU A 331 -15.51 46.96 33.39
N ASN A 332 -14.55 46.02 33.44
CA ASN A 332 -14.21 45.31 34.66
C ASN A 332 -13.41 46.18 35.64
N GLU A 333 -12.53 47.08 35.16
CA GLU A 333 -11.84 48.06 36.01
C GLU A 333 -12.83 49.06 36.61
N GLU A 334 -13.78 49.56 35.83
CA GLU A 334 -14.88 50.40 36.34
C GLU A 334 -15.75 49.64 37.36
N CYS A 335 -16.09 48.38 37.10
CA CYS A 335 -16.88 47.55 38.02
C CYS A 335 -16.16 47.24 39.35
N CYS A 336 -14.83 47.22 39.37
CA CYS A 336 -14.05 47.05 40.60
C CYS A 336 -13.93 48.36 41.41
N THR A 337 -13.93 49.53 40.76
CA THR A 337 -13.88 50.83 41.47
C THR A 337 -15.20 51.26 42.12
N VAL A 338 -16.34 50.71 41.67
CA VAL A 338 -17.68 51.07 42.20
C VAL A 338 -18.05 50.29 43.47
N LYS A 339 -17.23 49.33 43.94
CA LYS A 339 -17.51 48.51 45.13
C LYS A 339 -16.86 48.98 46.44
N GLU A 340 -16.15 50.12 46.45
CA GLU A 340 -15.51 50.69 47.66
C GLU A 340 -16.17 51.98 48.19
N ILE A 341 -17.49 52.17 47.98
CA ILE A 341 -18.26 53.25 48.63
C ILE A 341 -19.35 52.67 49.53
#